data_AF-A0A6P0ZSN7-F1
#
_entry.id   AF-A0A6P0ZSN7-F1
#
_cell.length_a   1.000
_cell.length_b   1.000
_cell.length_c   1.000
_cell.angle_alpha   90.00
_cell.angle_beta   90.00
_cell.angle_gamma   90.00
#
_symmetry.space_group_name_H-M   'P 1'
#
loop_
_entity.id
_entity.type
_entity.pdbx_description
1 polymer ?
#
loop_
_entity_poly.entity_id
_entity_poly.type
_entity_poly.pdbx_seq_one_letter_code
_entity_poly.pdbx_strand_id
1 'polypeptide(L)'
;MSYSDFKSLDTLASLGIDMLEPVPSLIQADPIYPSDFLQEALRRFVPLATAINTEKARSEYLIAPILSEITVINPRISLFSGKNFNVDPAQGLTGFFDFILTDNPDKLTIKAPVVVVVEAKNENINEGLPQCLATMYAALLVNQKEPEMAERTVYGTVTTGQVWRFLALTQEGKAMVDLNDRYLTPVDELLGVLVAMTTR
;
A
#
# COMPACT_ATOMS: atom_id res chain seq x y z
N MET A 1 -7.87 -18.83 7.80
CA MET A 1 -7.70 -17.94 6.64
C MET A 1 -6.60 -16.94 6.97
N SER A 2 -5.85 -16.53 5.96
CA SER A 2 -4.81 -15.51 5.96
C SER A 2 -5.10 -14.48 4.88
N TYR A 3 -4.38 -13.35 4.86
CA TYR A 3 -4.56 -12.33 3.81
C TYR A 3 -4.48 -12.91 2.39
N SER A 4 -3.60 -13.89 2.15
CA SER A 4 -3.46 -14.54 0.84
C SER A 4 -4.62 -15.47 0.44
N ASP A 5 -5.56 -15.74 1.35
CA ASP A 5 -6.76 -16.53 1.05
C ASP A 5 -7.88 -15.66 0.44
N PHE A 6 -7.78 -14.32 0.54
CA PHE A 6 -8.69 -13.39 -0.13
C PHE A 6 -8.29 -13.23 -1.60
N LYS A 7 -8.93 -14.03 -2.46
CA LYS A 7 -8.60 -14.15 -3.90
C LYS A 7 -9.64 -13.55 -4.85
N SER A 8 -10.81 -13.17 -4.33
CA SER A 8 -11.89 -12.54 -5.11
C SER A 8 -12.68 -11.56 -4.24
N LEU A 9 -13.42 -10.64 -4.88
CA LEU A 9 -14.29 -9.71 -4.15
C LEU A 9 -15.34 -10.42 -3.30
N ASP A 10 -15.85 -11.58 -3.73
CA ASP A 10 -16.83 -12.37 -2.97
C ASP A 10 -16.30 -12.78 -1.57
N THR A 11 -14.98 -12.99 -1.45
CA THR A 11 -14.38 -13.32 -0.14
C THR A 11 -14.42 -12.17 0.86
N LEU A 12 -14.58 -10.93 0.38
CA LEU A 12 -14.60 -9.71 1.18
C LEU A 12 -15.99 -9.36 1.72
N ALA A 13 -17.07 -9.99 1.22
CA ALA A 13 -18.43 -9.77 1.72
C ALA A 13 -18.54 -10.06 3.23
N SER A 14 -17.76 -11.03 3.72
CA SER A 14 -17.65 -11.33 5.15
C SER A 14 -17.09 -10.19 6.00
N LEU A 15 -16.37 -9.25 5.39
CA LEU A 15 -15.81 -8.04 5.99
C LEU A 15 -16.71 -6.80 5.76
N GLY A 16 -17.89 -6.96 5.15
CA GLY A 16 -18.79 -5.87 4.79
C GLY A 16 -18.35 -5.05 3.58
N ILE A 17 -17.47 -5.60 2.73
CA ILE A 17 -17.04 -4.97 1.47
C ILE A 17 -17.69 -5.73 0.32
N ASP A 18 -18.82 -5.20 -0.16
CA ASP A 18 -19.64 -5.88 -1.17
C ASP A 18 -19.36 -5.43 -2.61
N MET A 19 -18.70 -4.27 -2.77
CA MET A 19 -18.43 -3.68 -4.08
C MET A 19 -17.10 -2.93 -4.07
N LEU A 20 -16.41 -2.95 -5.20
CA LEU A 20 -15.26 -2.09 -5.49
C LEU A 20 -15.65 -1.06 -6.55
N GLU A 21 -15.82 0.20 -6.15
CA GLU A 21 -16.22 1.29 -7.05
C GLU A 21 -15.00 1.83 -7.83
N PRO A 22 -14.97 1.78 -9.16
CA PRO A 22 -13.91 2.40 -9.94
C PRO A 22 -14.11 3.92 -9.99
N VAL A 23 -13.04 4.68 -9.74
CA VAL A 23 -13.05 6.15 -9.85
C VAL A 23 -11.97 6.67 -10.80
N PRO A 24 -12.19 7.82 -11.49
CA PRO A 24 -11.20 8.35 -12.42
C PRO A 24 -9.88 8.76 -11.79
N SER A 25 -9.92 9.25 -10.54
CA SER A 25 -8.75 9.57 -9.74
C SER A 25 -9.14 9.62 -8.27
N LEU A 26 -8.35 8.98 -7.42
CA LEU A 26 -8.63 8.86 -5.99
C LEU A 26 -7.90 9.90 -5.15
N ILE A 27 -6.62 10.15 -5.46
CA ILE A 27 -5.75 11.04 -4.69
C ILE A 27 -5.17 12.09 -5.63
N GLN A 28 -5.41 13.36 -5.30
CA GLN A 28 -4.72 14.49 -5.91
C GLN A 28 -3.59 14.94 -4.99
N ALA A 29 -2.38 15.05 -5.53
CA ALA A 29 -1.20 15.48 -4.80
C ALA A 29 -0.26 16.22 -5.74
N ASP A 30 0.46 17.20 -5.21
CA ASP A 30 1.52 17.86 -5.95
C ASP A 30 2.71 16.88 -6.11
N PRO A 31 3.37 16.83 -7.29
CA PRO A 31 4.56 16.02 -7.48
C PRO A 31 5.67 16.40 -6.50
N ILE A 32 6.39 15.40 -5.99
CA ILE A 32 7.53 15.60 -5.09
C ILE A 32 8.79 15.14 -5.79
N TYR A 33 9.76 16.03 -5.95
CA TYR A 33 11.00 15.69 -6.63
C TYR A 33 11.83 14.67 -5.82
N PRO A 34 12.31 13.58 -6.45
CA PRO A 34 13.10 12.56 -5.75
C PRO A 34 14.48 13.08 -5.33
N SER A 35 15.00 12.58 -4.21
CA SER A 35 16.40 12.81 -3.83
C SER A 35 17.38 12.26 -4.86
N ASP A 36 18.60 12.80 -4.85
CA ASP A 36 19.70 12.27 -5.67
C ASP A 36 19.96 10.79 -5.40
N PHE A 37 19.74 10.33 -4.16
CA PHE A 37 19.88 8.93 -3.78
C PHE A 37 18.86 8.06 -4.51
N LEU A 38 17.57 8.41 -4.47
CA LEU A 38 16.54 7.62 -5.17
C LEU A 38 16.76 7.65 -6.68
N GLN A 39 17.14 8.80 -7.25
CA GLN A 39 17.44 8.90 -8.68
C GLN A 39 18.56 7.94 -9.11
N GLU A 40 19.68 7.95 -8.37
CA GLU A 40 20.80 7.05 -8.66
C GLU A 40 20.46 5.58 -8.38
N ALA A 41 19.69 5.31 -7.33
CA ALA A 41 19.19 3.97 -7.03
C ALA A 41 18.34 3.43 -8.19
N LEU A 42 17.31 4.16 -8.61
CA LEU A 42 16.42 3.73 -9.71
C LEU A 42 17.18 3.56 -11.03
N ARG A 43 18.13 4.46 -11.34
CA ARG A 43 18.99 4.32 -12.53
C ARG A 43 19.73 2.98 -12.57
N ARG A 44 20.16 2.48 -11.41
CA ARG A 44 20.89 1.20 -11.28
C ARG A 44 19.96 0.01 -11.14
N PHE A 45 18.87 0.18 -10.40
CA PHE A 45 18.02 -0.89 -9.91
C PHE A 45 16.91 -1.27 -10.88
N VAL A 46 16.39 -0.33 -11.67
CA VAL A 46 15.36 -0.63 -12.67
C VAL A 46 15.84 -1.68 -13.68
N PRO A 47 16.99 -1.52 -14.37
CA PRO A 47 17.47 -2.54 -15.31
C PRO A 47 17.72 -3.90 -14.64
N LEU A 48 18.19 -3.88 -13.39
CA LEU A 48 18.49 -5.10 -12.62
C LEU A 48 17.20 -5.86 -12.26
N ALA A 49 16.20 -5.16 -11.73
CA ALA A 49 14.91 -5.73 -11.37
C ALA A 49 14.20 -6.31 -12.59
N THR A 50 14.22 -5.57 -13.71
CA THR A 50 13.64 -6.03 -14.98
C THR A 50 14.35 -7.28 -15.51
N ALA A 51 15.68 -7.33 -15.46
CA ALA A 51 16.44 -8.48 -15.96
C ALA A 51 16.27 -9.73 -15.10
N ILE A 52 16.20 -9.59 -13.78
CA ILE A 52 16.01 -10.72 -12.85
C ILE A 52 14.55 -11.22 -12.87
N ASN A 53 13.59 -10.29 -12.94
CA ASN A 53 12.16 -10.54 -13.00
C ASN A 53 11.61 -11.52 -11.94
N THR A 54 11.98 -11.32 -10.68
CA THR A 54 11.40 -12.05 -9.53
C THR A 54 10.65 -11.10 -8.61
N GLU A 55 9.69 -11.62 -7.86
CA GLU A 55 8.99 -10.86 -6.80
C GLU A 55 10.00 -10.22 -5.85
N LYS A 56 10.97 -11.02 -5.38
CA LYS A 56 12.05 -10.52 -4.51
C LYS A 56 12.85 -9.37 -5.12
N ALA A 57 13.18 -9.46 -6.41
CA ALA A 57 13.91 -8.38 -7.09
C ALA A 57 13.06 -7.11 -7.19
N ARG A 58 11.78 -7.19 -7.53
CA ARG A 58 10.90 -6.00 -7.57
C ARG A 58 10.72 -5.38 -6.18
N SER A 59 10.51 -6.21 -5.17
CA SER A 59 10.43 -5.82 -3.76
C SER A 59 11.65 -5.02 -3.31
N GLU A 60 12.86 -5.55 -3.54
CA GLU A 60 14.12 -4.96 -3.04
C GLU A 60 14.66 -3.81 -3.87
N TYR A 61 14.46 -3.84 -5.19
CA TYR A 61 15.09 -2.90 -6.12
C TYR A 61 14.15 -1.83 -6.65
N LEU A 62 12.83 -2.01 -6.54
CA LEU A 62 11.84 -1.02 -6.96
C LEU A 62 11.01 -0.51 -5.78
N ILE A 63 10.27 -1.40 -5.13
CA ILE A 63 9.24 -1.01 -4.14
C ILE A 63 9.91 -0.43 -2.88
N ALA A 64 10.81 -1.18 -2.24
CA ALA A 64 11.44 -0.74 -1.00
C ALA A 64 12.23 0.57 -1.14
N PRO A 65 13.03 0.82 -2.20
CA PRO A 65 13.68 2.11 -2.41
C PRO A 65 12.69 3.28 -2.50
N ILE A 66 11.62 3.14 -3.28
CA ILE A 66 10.58 4.19 -3.43
C ILE A 66 9.89 4.46 -2.09
N LEU A 67 9.49 3.41 -1.37
CA LEU A 67 8.86 3.56 -0.06
C LEU A 67 9.83 4.10 1.01
N SER A 68 11.13 3.83 0.89
CA SER A 68 12.12 4.41 1.80
C SER A 68 12.27 5.91 1.60
N GLU A 69 12.16 6.40 0.36
CA GLU A 69 12.24 7.82 0.03
C GLU A 69 11.15 8.63 0.73
N ILE A 70 9.90 8.14 0.78
CA ILE A 70 8.81 8.87 1.44
C ILE A 70 9.04 9.04 2.96
N THR A 71 9.81 8.15 3.59
CA THR A 71 10.22 8.29 5.00
C THR A 71 11.31 9.36 5.20
N VAL A 72 12.07 9.68 4.14
CA VAL A 72 13.04 10.78 4.13
C VAL A 72 12.31 12.10 3.89
N ILE A 73 11.38 12.12 2.93
CA ILE A 73 10.54 13.28 2.62
C ILE A 73 9.70 13.69 3.83
N ASN A 74 9.09 12.73 4.51
CA ASN A 74 8.34 12.95 5.74
C ASN A 74 8.81 12.00 6.85
N PRO A 75 9.64 12.47 7.80
CA PRO A 75 10.18 11.67 8.91
C PRO A 75 9.14 11.13 9.90
N ARG A 76 7.88 11.59 9.82
CA ARG A 76 6.78 10.96 10.57
C ARG A 76 6.34 9.64 9.96
N ILE A 77 6.61 9.40 8.68
CA ILE A 77 6.23 8.15 8.02
C ILE A 77 7.20 7.06 8.44
N SER A 78 6.67 5.96 8.98
CA SER A 78 7.42 4.73 9.22
C SER A 78 7.07 3.66 8.19
N LEU A 79 8.09 2.92 7.77
CA LEU A 79 8.00 1.82 6.81
C LEU A 79 8.29 0.50 7.53
N PHE A 80 7.40 -0.46 7.35
CA PHE A 80 7.55 -1.83 7.82
C PHE A 80 7.47 -2.79 6.63
N SER A 81 8.22 -3.87 6.69
CA SER A 81 8.15 -4.96 5.70
C SER A 81 8.52 -6.30 6.33
N GLY A 82 8.03 -7.40 5.75
CA GLY A 82 8.47 -8.76 6.09
C GLY A 82 8.14 -9.23 7.51
N LYS A 83 7.04 -8.74 8.11
CA LYS A 83 6.52 -9.18 9.41
C LYS A 83 5.09 -9.69 9.29
N ASN A 84 4.59 -10.32 10.35
CA ASN A 84 3.18 -10.67 10.46
C ASN A 84 2.36 -9.47 10.94
N PHE A 85 1.17 -9.30 10.37
CA PHE A 85 0.16 -8.34 10.80
C PHE A 85 -1.12 -9.08 11.20
N ASN A 86 -1.09 -9.68 12.39
CA ASN A 86 -2.17 -10.50 12.91
C ASN A 86 -3.17 -9.64 13.69
N VAL A 87 -4.24 -9.21 13.04
CA VAL A 87 -5.21 -8.27 13.62
C VAL A 87 -6.44 -9.00 14.16
N ASP A 88 -7.05 -9.86 13.35
CA ASP A 88 -8.23 -10.65 13.74
C ASP A 88 -8.20 -12.05 13.13
N PRO A 89 -7.69 -13.06 13.88
CA PRO A 89 -7.66 -14.44 13.43
C PRO A 89 -9.04 -15.05 13.13
N ALA A 90 -10.11 -14.60 13.80
CA ALA A 90 -11.44 -15.15 13.60
C ALA A 90 -12.00 -14.80 12.21
N GLN A 91 -11.64 -13.61 11.71
CA GLN A 91 -12.00 -13.14 10.36
C GLN A 91 -10.92 -13.47 9.30
N GLY A 92 -9.86 -14.18 9.68
CA GLY A 92 -8.78 -14.51 8.76
C GLY A 92 -7.82 -13.36 8.44
N LEU A 93 -7.89 -12.26 9.20
CA LEU A 93 -7.03 -11.07 9.07
C LEU A 93 -5.68 -11.30 9.75
N THR A 94 -4.93 -12.26 9.20
CA THR A 94 -3.64 -12.71 9.72
C THR A 94 -2.67 -13.04 8.59
N GLY A 95 -1.38 -13.07 8.92
CA GLY A 95 -0.32 -13.46 8.01
C GLY A 95 0.62 -12.31 7.66
N PHE A 96 1.45 -12.57 6.65
CA PHE A 96 2.46 -11.65 6.17
C PHE A 96 1.83 -10.51 5.35
N PHE A 97 2.41 -9.33 5.50
CA PHE A 97 2.23 -8.21 4.59
C PHE A 97 3.55 -7.95 3.85
N ASP A 98 3.46 -7.43 2.63
CA ASP A 98 4.65 -7.03 1.89
C ASP A 98 5.22 -5.76 2.51
N PHE A 99 4.40 -4.70 2.55
CA PHE A 99 4.77 -3.42 3.14
C PHE A 99 3.60 -2.76 3.88
N ILE A 100 3.90 -2.09 4.99
CA ILE A 100 2.97 -1.24 5.75
C ILE A 100 3.65 0.11 5.95
N LEU A 101 2.85 1.16 5.79
CA LEU A 101 3.23 2.54 6.11
C LEU A 101 2.39 3.03 7.28
N THR A 102 2.96 3.91 8.10
CA THR A 102 2.21 4.59 9.16
C THR A 102 2.59 6.06 9.25
N ASP A 103 1.65 6.98 9.45
CA ASP A 103 1.95 8.38 9.85
C ASP A 103 2.22 8.47 11.35
N ASN A 104 3.23 7.72 11.77
CA ASN A 104 3.70 7.63 13.14
C ASN A 104 5.23 7.43 13.14
N PRO A 105 6.01 8.26 13.88
CA PRO A 105 7.46 8.17 13.86
C PRO A 105 8.03 6.94 14.60
N ASP A 106 7.20 6.14 15.26
CA ASP A 106 7.61 4.87 15.86
C ASP A 106 7.94 3.83 14.78
N LYS A 107 9.24 3.53 14.63
CA LYS A 107 9.75 2.55 13.66
C LYS A 107 9.82 1.12 14.20
N LEU A 108 9.48 0.92 15.48
CA LEU A 108 9.58 -0.38 16.15
C LEU A 108 8.24 -1.11 16.12
N THR A 109 7.14 -0.36 16.25
CA THR A 109 5.78 -0.89 16.36
C THR A 109 4.85 -0.24 15.35
N ILE A 110 4.04 -1.05 14.66
CA ILE A 110 2.99 -0.55 13.77
C ILE A 110 1.93 0.15 14.63
N LYS A 111 1.72 1.44 14.36
CA LYS A 111 0.74 2.29 15.04
C LYS A 111 -0.13 3.02 14.03
N ALA A 112 -1.33 3.38 14.44
CA ALA A 112 -2.21 4.18 13.61
C ALA A 112 -1.60 5.56 13.27
N PRO A 113 -1.96 6.16 12.12
CA PRO A 113 -2.79 5.56 11.08
C PRO A 113 -1.96 4.62 10.18
N VAL A 114 -2.50 3.44 9.89
CA VAL A 114 -1.90 2.38 9.08
C VAL A 114 -2.41 2.47 7.64
N VAL A 115 -1.49 2.35 6.68
CA VAL A 115 -1.72 2.27 5.24
C VAL A 115 -1.01 1.04 4.67
N VAL A 116 -1.61 0.44 3.65
CA VAL A 116 -1.20 -0.88 3.14
C VAL A 116 -0.58 -0.78 1.76
N VAL A 117 0.51 -1.51 1.54
CA VAL A 117 1.11 -1.67 0.21
C VAL A 117 1.30 -3.16 -0.06
N VAL A 118 0.63 -3.68 -1.09
CA VAL A 118 0.69 -5.08 -1.51
C VAL A 118 1.47 -5.21 -2.81
N GLU A 119 2.39 -6.17 -2.86
CA GLU A 119 3.06 -6.53 -4.10
C GLU A 119 2.15 -7.42 -4.96
N ALA A 120 1.97 -7.02 -6.22
CA ALA A 120 1.27 -7.81 -7.21
C ALA A 120 2.08 -9.07 -7.56
N LYS A 121 1.47 -10.23 -7.34
CA LYS A 121 2.01 -11.53 -7.76
C LYS A 121 1.84 -11.69 -9.27
N ASN A 122 2.81 -12.33 -9.91
CA ASN A 122 2.84 -12.52 -11.38
C ASN A 122 2.61 -11.23 -12.19
N GLU A 123 2.97 -10.07 -11.61
CA GLU A 123 2.75 -8.74 -12.21
C GLU A 123 1.27 -8.40 -12.49
N ASN A 124 0.33 -9.13 -11.87
CA ASN A 124 -1.10 -8.91 -12.04
C ASN A 124 -1.68 -8.07 -10.89
N ILE A 125 -1.88 -6.78 -11.15
CA ILE A 125 -2.47 -5.86 -10.16
C ILE A 125 -3.89 -6.29 -9.74
N ASN A 126 -4.70 -6.79 -10.68
CA ASN A 126 -6.10 -7.13 -10.39
C ASN A 126 -6.21 -8.29 -9.40
N GLU A 127 -5.30 -9.27 -9.47
CA GLU A 127 -5.25 -10.39 -8.53
C GLU A 127 -4.88 -9.96 -7.11
N GLY A 128 -4.16 -8.85 -6.95
CA GLY A 128 -3.76 -8.31 -5.64
C GLY A 128 -4.85 -7.47 -4.95
N LEU A 129 -5.88 -7.01 -5.66
CA LEU A 129 -6.89 -6.10 -5.10
C LEU A 129 -7.64 -6.71 -3.91
N PRO A 130 -8.13 -7.97 -3.95
CA PRO A 130 -8.88 -8.53 -2.82
C PRO A 130 -8.01 -8.68 -1.57
N GLN A 131 -6.78 -9.17 -1.72
CA GLN A 131 -5.82 -9.26 -0.62
C GLN A 131 -5.54 -7.86 -0.04
N CYS A 132 -5.32 -6.85 -0.88
CA CYS A 132 -5.08 -5.49 -0.41
C CYS A 132 -6.26 -4.93 0.39
N LEU A 133 -7.51 -5.11 -0.09
CA LEU A 133 -8.70 -4.67 0.62
C LEU A 133 -8.88 -5.39 1.97
N ALA A 134 -8.61 -6.69 2.05
CA ALA A 134 -8.65 -7.42 3.32
C ALA A 134 -7.61 -6.89 4.32
N THR A 135 -6.38 -6.63 3.85
CA THR A 135 -5.34 -6.02 4.70
C THR A 135 -5.68 -4.58 5.06
N MET A 136 -6.32 -3.80 4.18
CA MET A 136 -6.82 -2.45 4.48
C MET A 136 -7.94 -2.48 5.53
N TYR A 137 -8.82 -3.47 5.50
CA TYR A 137 -9.82 -3.66 6.54
C TYR A 137 -9.16 -3.97 7.89
N ALA A 138 -8.12 -4.80 7.91
CA ALA A 138 -7.33 -5.01 9.12
C ALA A 138 -6.65 -3.71 9.62
N ALA A 139 -6.14 -2.88 8.71
CA ALA A 139 -5.63 -1.55 9.04
C ALA A 139 -6.72 -0.62 9.59
N LEU A 140 -7.94 -0.66 9.06
CA LEU A 140 -9.10 0.07 9.57
C LEU A 140 -9.39 -0.32 11.03
N LEU A 141 -9.42 -1.61 11.35
CA LEU A 141 -9.61 -2.10 12.73
C LEU A 141 -8.49 -1.64 13.69
N VAL A 142 -7.24 -1.53 13.21
CA VAL A 142 -6.14 -0.99 14.02
C VAL A 142 -6.30 0.51 14.21
N ASN A 143 -6.65 1.26 13.15
CA ASN A 143 -6.84 2.70 13.21
C ASN A 143 -7.99 3.08 14.14
N GLN A 144 -9.09 2.34 14.14
CA GLN A 144 -10.25 2.56 15.01
C GLN A 144 -9.98 2.39 16.51
N LYS A 145 -8.82 1.84 16.90
CA LYS A 145 -8.40 1.82 18.31
C LYS A 145 -8.02 3.21 18.82
N GLU A 146 -7.65 4.13 17.93
CA GLU A 146 -7.37 5.53 18.23
C GLU A 146 -8.59 6.38 17.83
N PRO A 147 -9.30 7.03 18.78
CA PRO A 147 -10.54 7.75 18.49
C PRO A 147 -10.43 8.80 17.38
N GLU A 148 -9.30 9.50 17.28
CA GLU A 148 -9.06 10.52 16.25
C GLU A 148 -8.85 9.95 14.83
N MET A 149 -8.66 8.63 14.71
CA MET A 149 -8.46 7.93 13.44
C MET A 149 -9.67 7.07 13.05
N ALA A 150 -10.68 6.94 13.92
CA ALA A 150 -11.77 5.98 13.74
C ALA A 150 -12.64 6.22 12.49
N GLU A 151 -12.80 7.50 12.10
CA GLU A 151 -13.59 7.91 10.92
C GLU A 151 -12.71 8.12 9.67
N ARG A 152 -11.39 7.95 9.77
CA ARG A 152 -10.50 8.21 8.63
C ARG A 152 -10.60 7.09 7.60
N THR A 153 -10.58 7.49 6.34
CA THR A 153 -10.45 6.57 5.20
C THR A 153 -9.07 5.91 5.25
N VAL A 154 -9.03 4.59 5.10
CA VAL A 154 -7.78 3.85 4.94
C VAL A 154 -7.43 3.79 3.47
N TYR A 155 -6.21 4.16 3.13
CA TYR A 155 -5.68 4.00 1.79
C TYR A 155 -4.83 2.74 1.67
N GLY A 156 -4.69 2.27 0.45
CA GLY A 156 -3.73 1.24 0.12
C GLY A 156 -3.37 1.25 -1.35
N THR A 157 -2.41 0.41 -1.73
CA THR A 157 -2.01 0.27 -3.13
C THR A 157 -1.53 -1.13 -3.44
N VAL A 158 -1.80 -1.56 -4.66
CA VAL A 158 -1.23 -2.78 -5.25
C VAL A 158 -0.23 -2.37 -6.31
N THR A 159 0.96 -2.97 -6.30
CA THR A 159 2.06 -2.53 -7.16
C THR A 159 2.93 -3.65 -7.71
N THR A 160 3.45 -3.46 -8.92
CA THR A 160 4.57 -4.25 -9.49
C THR A 160 5.93 -3.57 -9.26
N GLY A 161 5.98 -2.46 -8.53
CA GLY A 161 7.09 -1.52 -8.49
C GLY A 161 7.14 -0.58 -9.70
N GLN A 162 6.72 -1.04 -10.88
CA GLN A 162 6.64 -0.21 -12.10
C GLN A 162 5.29 0.50 -12.24
N VAL A 163 4.20 -0.16 -11.83
CA VAL A 163 2.83 0.34 -11.91
C VAL A 163 2.20 0.25 -10.53
N TRP A 164 1.49 1.29 -10.12
CA TRP A 164 0.87 1.43 -8.81
C TRP A 164 -0.60 1.81 -8.97
N ARG A 165 -1.49 0.99 -8.41
CA ARG A 165 -2.93 1.25 -8.37
C ARG A 165 -3.37 1.51 -6.95
N PHE A 166 -4.12 2.58 -6.74
CA PHE A 166 -4.52 3.04 -5.41
C PHE A 166 -5.94 2.62 -5.07
N LEU A 167 -6.17 2.43 -3.77
CA LEU A 167 -7.42 1.99 -3.18
C LEU A 167 -7.76 2.88 -1.98
N ALA A 168 -9.05 3.06 -1.73
CA ALA A 168 -9.58 3.64 -0.50
C ALA A 168 -10.64 2.72 0.10
N LEU A 169 -10.70 2.69 1.42
CA LEU A 169 -11.71 1.99 2.20
C LEU A 169 -12.22 2.94 3.29
N THR A 170 -13.49 3.31 3.23
CA THR A 170 -14.12 4.12 4.28
C THR A 170 -14.53 3.25 5.47
N GLN A 171 -14.83 3.89 6.60
CA GLN A 171 -15.29 3.20 7.81
C GLN A 171 -16.57 2.38 7.56
N GLU A 172 -17.44 2.83 6.67
CA GLU A 172 -18.70 2.19 6.32
C GLU A 172 -18.53 0.99 5.38
N GLY A 173 -17.29 0.61 5.03
CA GLY A 173 -17.01 -0.51 4.11
C GLY A 173 -17.04 -0.13 2.63
N LYS A 174 -17.12 1.17 2.30
CA LYS A 174 -17.09 1.60 0.89
C LYS A 174 -15.67 1.49 0.34
N ALA A 175 -15.45 0.57 -0.59
CA ALA A 175 -14.18 0.40 -1.28
C ALA A 175 -14.17 1.08 -2.65
N MET A 176 -13.07 1.78 -2.96
CA MET A 176 -12.86 2.47 -4.23
C MET A 176 -11.52 2.09 -4.84
N VAL A 177 -11.44 2.00 -6.16
CA VAL A 177 -10.20 1.74 -6.92
C VAL A 177 -9.93 2.86 -7.92
N ASP A 178 -8.70 3.36 -7.91
CA ASP A 178 -8.24 4.38 -8.86
C ASP A 178 -8.01 3.75 -10.25
N LEU A 179 -8.64 4.31 -11.29
CA LEU A 179 -8.42 3.90 -12.69
C LEU A 179 -7.23 4.62 -13.34
N ASN A 180 -6.65 5.62 -12.68
CA ASN A 180 -5.44 6.29 -13.10
C ASN A 180 -4.24 5.62 -12.41
N ASP A 181 -3.63 4.64 -13.06
CA ASP A 181 -2.40 4.01 -12.54
C ASP A 181 -1.26 5.03 -12.50
N ARG A 182 -0.43 4.98 -11.45
CA ARG A 182 0.84 5.73 -11.41
C ARG A 182 1.98 4.85 -11.85
N TYR A 183 2.82 5.39 -12.71
CA TYR A 183 3.99 4.72 -13.26
C TYR A 183 5.25 5.16 -12.53
N LEU A 184 6.27 4.32 -12.54
CA LEU A 184 7.57 4.63 -11.95
C LEU A 184 8.27 5.84 -12.61
N THR A 185 7.96 6.13 -13.88
CA THR A 185 8.61 7.21 -14.63
C THR A 185 7.57 8.14 -15.24
N PRO A 186 7.55 9.44 -14.87
CA PRO A 186 8.37 10.07 -13.85
C PRO A 186 7.94 9.67 -12.41
N VAL A 187 8.88 9.60 -11.47
CA VAL A 187 8.63 9.08 -10.10
C VAL A 187 8.03 10.14 -9.17
N ASP A 188 8.11 11.41 -9.54
CA ASP A 188 7.70 12.56 -8.74
C ASP A 188 6.20 12.58 -8.41
N GLU A 189 5.35 12.27 -9.41
CA GLU A 189 3.91 12.12 -9.22
C GLU A 189 3.60 10.98 -8.24
N LEU A 190 4.28 9.84 -8.40
CA LEU A 190 4.13 8.69 -7.51
C LEU A 190 4.51 9.03 -6.07
N LEU A 191 5.61 9.74 -5.85
CA LEU A 191 6.03 10.18 -4.52
C LEU A 191 4.99 11.11 -3.88
N GLY A 192 4.44 12.05 -4.65
CA GLY A 192 3.36 12.93 -4.20
C GLY A 192 2.15 12.14 -3.70
N VAL A 193 1.67 11.18 -4.49
CA VAL A 193 0.53 10.33 -4.11
C VAL A 193 0.82 9.45 -2.90
N LEU A 194 2.01 8.83 -2.82
CA LEU A 194 2.41 7.98 -1.69
C LEU A 194 2.51 8.76 -0.37
N VAL A 195 3.03 9.99 -0.39
CA VAL A 195 3.06 10.87 0.79
C VAL A 195 1.64 11.28 1.16
N ALA A 196 0.83 11.69 0.18
CA ALA A 196 -0.55 12.13 0.42
C ALA A 196 -1.44 11.01 0.97
N MET A 197 -1.35 9.78 0.45
CA MET A 197 -2.16 8.66 0.93
C MET A 197 -1.84 8.29 2.38
N THR A 198 -0.61 8.56 2.84
CA THR A 198 -0.14 8.20 4.18
C THR A 198 -0.54 9.23 5.24
N THR A 199 -0.71 10.50 4.85
CA THR A 199 -0.85 11.64 5.78
C THR A 199 -2.25 12.28 5.82
N ARG A 200 -3.20 11.74 5.05
CA ARG A 200 -4.58 12.25 4.96
C ARG A 200 -5.46 11.89 6.16
#